data_AF-A0A2G2E2R2-F1
#
_entry.id   AF-A0A2G2E2R2-F1
#
_cell.length_a   1.000
_cell.length_b   1.000
_cell.length_c   1.000
_cell.angle_alpha   90.00
_cell.angle_beta   90.00
_cell.angle_gamma   90.00
#
_symmetry.space_group_name_H-M   'P 1'
#
loop_
_entity.id
_entity.type
_entity.pdbx_description
1 polymer ?
#
loop_
_entity_poly.entity_id
_entity_poly.type
_entity_poly.pdbx_seq_one_letter_code
_entity_poly.pdbx_strand_id
1 'polypeptide(L)'
;MNTSHYIQKEYKWKIMKIVFFLSIILISISSCKQYAKFETTIHKENATKDGIYLDDYVVNIDYDRILKLDGKKVVVRGRYTIVKGLDPNDTIIRQGRAADTKHILHPRIRIMRSK
;
A
#
# COMPACT_ATOMS: atom_id res chain seq x y z
N MET A 1 21.22 -8.27 -55.47
CA MET A 1 21.41 -8.36 -54.00
C MET A 1 20.30 -7.56 -53.32
N ASN A 2 19.37 -8.23 -52.64
CA ASN A 2 18.14 -7.63 -52.10
C ASN A 2 18.38 -6.86 -50.80
N THR A 3 18.89 -5.64 -50.93
CA THR A 3 19.09 -4.68 -49.83
C THR A 3 17.79 -4.32 -49.10
N SER A 4 16.66 -4.27 -49.82
CA SER A 4 15.33 -3.97 -49.26
C SER A 4 14.88 -4.97 -48.18
N HIS A 5 15.14 -6.26 -48.38
CA HIS A 5 14.72 -7.32 -47.46
C HIS A 5 15.56 -7.37 -46.16
N TYR A 6 16.80 -6.87 -46.22
CA TYR A 6 17.68 -6.77 -45.06
C TYR A 6 17.26 -5.62 -44.14
N ILE A 7 16.98 -4.46 -44.75
CA ILE A 7 16.53 -3.25 -44.06
C ILE A 7 15.23 -3.52 -43.29
N GLN A 8 14.27 -4.22 -43.92
CA GLN A 8 12.98 -4.54 -43.28
C GLN A 8 13.11 -5.45 -42.05
N LYS A 9 14.10 -6.34 -42.02
CA LYS A 9 14.37 -7.26 -40.90
C LYS A 9 15.01 -6.53 -39.72
N GLU A 10 15.87 -5.56 -40.01
CA GLU A 10 16.52 -4.72 -39.00
C GLU A 10 15.54 -3.80 -38.27
N TYR A 11 14.59 -3.20 -39.00
CA TYR A 11 13.51 -2.41 -38.40
C TYR A 11 12.59 -3.25 -37.52
N LYS A 12 12.19 -4.45 -37.95
CA LYS A 12 11.38 -5.36 -37.13
C LYS A 12 12.08 -5.71 -35.81
N TRP A 13 13.40 -5.91 -35.81
CA TRP A 13 14.16 -6.23 -34.61
C TRP A 13 14.28 -5.04 -33.64
N LYS A 14 14.47 -3.82 -34.16
CA LYS A 14 14.47 -2.59 -33.35
C LYS A 14 13.11 -2.34 -32.70
N ILE A 15 12.02 -2.47 -33.46
CA ILE A 15 10.65 -2.30 -32.94
C ILE A 15 10.35 -3.34 -31.86
N MET A 16 10.71 -4.61 -32.07
CA MET A 16 10.47 -5.67 -31.09
C MET A 16 11.21 -5.44 -29.77
N LYS A 17 12.44 -4.90 -29.83
CA LYS A 17 13.20 -4.51 -28.62
C LYS A 17 12.53 -3.36 -27.87
N ILE A 18 12.02 -2.36 -28.58
CA ILE A 18 11.34 -1.21 -27.98
C ILE A 18 10.05 -1.65 -27.27
N VAL A 19 9.23 -2.48 -27.92
CA VAL A 19 7.98 -3.01 -27.34
C VAL A 19 8.27 -3.87 -26.10
N PHE A 20 9.33 -4.67 -26.13
CA PHE A 20 9.76 -5.47 -24.99
C PHE A 20 10.28 -4.62 -23.81
N PHE A 21 11.00 -3.53 -24.10
CA PHE A 21 11.42 -2.59 -23.06
C PHE A 21 10.22 -1.85 -22.44
N LEU A 22 9.27 -1.42 -23.26
CA LEU A 22 8.05 -0.76 -22.79
C LEU A 22 7.19 -1.66 -21.89
N SER A 23 7.10 -2.95 -22.20
CA SER A 23 6.34 -3.89 -21.37
C SER A 23 7.01 -4.14 -20.00
N ILE A 24 8.35 -4.24 -19.95
CA ILE A 24 9.11 -4.36 -18.69
C ILE A 24 8.95 -3.11 -17.81
N ILE A 25 8.95 -1.93 -18.43
CA ILE A 25 8.74 -0.67 -17.72
C ILE A 25 7.33 -0.61 -17.13
N LEU A 26 6.29 -1.01 -17.89
CA LEU A 26 4.91 -1.05 -17.39
C LEU A 26 4.74 -1.99 -16.19
N ILE A 27 5.42 -3.15 -16.19
CA ILE A 27 5.33 -4.14 -15.10
C ILE A 27 5.97 -3.60 -13.81
N SER A 28 7.04 -2.82 -13.89
CA SER A 28 7.75 -2.29 -12.71
C SER A 28 6.98 -1.19 -11.97
N ILE A 29 6.12 -0.44 -12.66
CA ILE A 29 5.36 0.67 -12.08
C ILE A 29 4.21 0.18 -11.18
N SER A 30 3.72 -1.05 -11.37
CA SER A 30 2.49 -1.57 -10.75
C SER A 30 2.63 -2.06 -9.29
N SER A 31 3.81 -2.00 -8.67
CA SER A 31 3.97 -2.54 -7.30
C SER A 31 5.03 -1.83 -6.47
N CYS A 32 4.96 -0.50 -6.40
CA CYS A 32 5.64 0.22 -5.32
C CYS A 32 4.95 -0.11 -3.98
N LYS A 33 5.36 -1.22 -3.37
CA LYS A 33 4.84 -1.72 -2.09
C LYS A 33 5.29 -0.78 -0.98
N GLN A 34 4.40 0.08 -0.52
CA GLN A 34 4.70 1.05 0.53
C GLN A 34 4.77 0.34 1.89
N TYR A 35 5.80 0.63 2.68
CA TYR A 35 6.09 -0.02 3.95
C TYR A 35 6.19 1.02 5.07
N ALA A 36 5.56 0.75 6.21
CA ALA A 36 5.62 1.59 7.40
C ALA A 36 6.23 0.82 8.58
N LYS A 37 7.00 1.53 9.39
CA LYS A 37 7.50 1.06 10.69
C LYS A 37 7.52 2.24 11.66
N PHE A 38 6.84 2.11 12.79
CA PHE A 38 6.77 3.15 13.81
C PHE A 38 6.56 2.54 15.20
N GLU A 39 6.80 3.37 16.22
CA GLU A 39 6.61 3.02 17.63
C GLU A 39 5.43 3.81 18.17
N THR A 40 4.52 3.14 18.86
CA THR A 40 3.31 3.77 19.40
C THR A 40 2.84 3.03 20.65
N THR A 41 1.97 3.66 21.42
CA THR A 41 1.27 3.04 22.55
C THR A 41 -0.14 2.69 22.13
N ILE A 42 -0.54 1.44 22.33
CA ILE A 42 -1.91 1.02 22.00
C ILE A 42 -2.85 1.49 23.10
N HIS A 43 -3.86 2.26 22.71
CA HIS A 43 -4.99 2.64 23.56
C HIS A 43 -6.26 2.08 22.94
N LYS A 44 -6.99 1.25 23.69
CA LYS A 44 -8.25 0.63 23.20
C LYS A 44 -9.31 1.64 22.78
N GLU A 45 -9.24 2.88 23.27
CA GLU A 45 -10.15 3.98 22.93
C GLU A 45 -10.10 4.35 21.44
N ASN A 46 -8.96 4.08 20.78
CA ASN A 46 -8.78 4.31 19.35
C ASN A 46 -9.22 3.12 18.49
N ALA A 47 -9.80 2.08 19.10
CA ALA A 47 -10.32 0.93 18.37
C ALA A 47 -11.59 1.32 17.60
N THR A 48 -11.68 0.80 16.38
CA THR A 48 -12.80 0.95 15.47
C THR A 48 -13.22 -0.40 14.94
N LYS A 49 -14.32 -0.45 14.20
CA LYS A 49 -14.85 -1.69 13.63
C LYS A 49 -13.83 -2.41 12.73
N ASP A 50 -12.98 -1.66 12.04
CA ASP A 50 -12.06 -2.17 11.02
C ASP A 50 -10.61 -2.34 11.53
N GLY A 51 -10.35 -2.11 12.81
CA GLY A 51 -9.01 -2.13 13.42
C GLY A 51 -8.80 -0.98 14.39
N ILE A 52 -7.55 -0.55 14.60
CA ILE A 52 -7.19 0.53 15.52
C ILE A 52 -6.47 1.68 14.81
N TYR A 53 -6.80 2.92 15.18
CA TYR A 53 -6.04 4.11 14.74
C TYR A 53 -4.75 4.21 15.54
N LEU A 54 -3.64 4.14 14.83
CA LEU A 54 -2.31 4.34 15.37
C LEU A 54 -1.58 5.31 14.46
N ASP A 55 -1.31 6.52 14.98
CA ASP A 55 -0.82 7.66 14.22
C ASP A 55 -1.71 7.91 12.97
N ASP A 56 -1.12 7.99 11.78
CA ASP A 56 -1.84 8.19 10.51
C ASP A 56 -2.30 6.87 9.85
N TYR A 57 -2.27 5.75 10.58
CA TYR A 57 -2.57 4.43 10.04
C TYR A 57 -3.74 3.75 10.73
N VAL A 58 -4.58 3.10 9.92
CA VAL A 58 -5.55 2.12 10.39
C VAL A 58 -4.89 0.76 10.35
N VAL A 59 -4.68 0.18 11.53
CA VAL A 59 -3.99 -1.08 11.67
C VAL A 59 -5.01 -2.17 11.95
N ASN A 60 -5.14 -3.13 11.02
CA ASN A 60 -6.10 -4.22 11.16
C ASN A 60 -5.60 -5.23 12.20
N ILE A 61 -6.25 -5.22 13.37
CA ILE A 61 -5.93 -6.05 14.53
C ILE A 61 -7.25 -6.43 15.18
N ASP A 62 -7.40 -7.71 15.53
CA ASP A 62 -8.58 -8.19 16.25
C ASP A 62 -8.75 -7.46 17.60
N TYR A 63 -10.00 -7.18 17.96
CA TYR A 63 -10.31 -6.46 19.20
C TYR A 63 -9.75 -7.16 20.45
N ASP A 64 -9.82 -8.49 20.52
CA ASP A 64 -9.23 -9.27 21.62
C ASP A 64 -7.72 -9.06 21.76
N ARG A 65 -7.04 -8.86 20.63
CA ARG A 65 -5.61 -8.60 20.60
C ARG A 65 -5.31 -7.16 20.98
N ILE A 66 -6.18 -6.21 20.62
CA ILE A 66 -6.09 -4.82 21.10
C ILE A 66 -6.21 -4.78 22.63
N LEU A 67 -7.18 -5.48 23.22
CA LEU A 67 -7.35 -5.54 24.69
C LEU A 67 -6.10 -6.07 25.40
N LYS A 68 -5.42 -7.07 24.83
CA LYS A 68 -4.17 -7.62 25.38
C LYS A 68 -2.98 -6.66 25.27
N LEU A 69 -3.05 -5.69 24.37
CA LEU A 69 -2.00 -4.74 24.06
C LEU A 69 -2.27 -3.34 24.63
N ASP A 70 -3.45 -3.12 25.22
CA ASP A 70 -3.85 -1.86 25.83
C ASP A 70 -2.81 -1.37 26.86
N GLY A 71 -2.39 -0.12 26.74
CA GLY A 71 -1.36 0.52 27.54
C GLY A 71 0.08 0.09 27.23
N LYS A 72 0.32 -0.82 26.29
CA LYS A 72 1.68 -1.29 25.96
C LYS A 72 2.29 -0.48 24.82
N LYS A 73 3.57 -0.14 24.97
CA LYS A 73 4.39 0.40 23.89
C LYS A 73 4.78 -0.71 22.91
N VAL A 74 4.48 -0.53 21.63
CA VAL A 74 4.69 -1.51 20.58
C VAL A 74 5.39 -0.89 19.37
N VAL A 75 6.16 -1.70 18.67
CA VAL A 75 6.64 -1.42 17.31
C VAL A 75 5.67 -2.07 16.34
N VAL A 76 5.03 -1.28 15.49
CA VAL A 76 4.18 -1.75 14.41
C VAL A 76 4.95 -1.64 13.11
N ARG A 77 4.93 -2.71 12.31
CA ARG A 77 5.50 -2.69 10.95
C ARG A 77 4.66 -3.48 9.98
N GLY A 78 4.53 -3.00 8.76
CA GLY A 78 3.71 -3.66 7.76
C GLY A 78 3.67 -2.92 6.43
N ARG A 79 3.17 -3.60 5.41
CA ARG A 79 2.79 -2.95 4.17
C ARG A 79 1.50 -2.19 4.39
N TYR A 80 1.43 -0.97 3.86
CA TYR A 80 0.21 -0.19 3.88
C TYR A 80 -0.33 0.04 2.49
N THR A 81 -1.65 0.18 2.41
CA THR A 81 -2.39 0.54 1.22
C THR A 81 -3.13 1.84 1.48
N ILE A 82 -3.17 2.73 0.50
CA ILE A 82 -3.96 3.95 0.59
C ILE A 82 -5.34 3.64 0.03
N VAL A 83 -6.36 3.73 0.89
CA VAL A 83 -7.75 3.69 0.49
C VAL A 83 -8.14 5.13 0.17
N LYS A 84 -8.47 5.38 -1.09
CA LYS A 84 -8.83 6.73 -1.55
C LYS A 84 -10.14 7.16 -0.91
N GLY A 85 -10.17 8.40 -0.46
CA GLY A 85 -11.40 9.07 -0.04
C GLY A 85 -12.34 9.29 -1.23
N LEU A 86 -13.62 9.50 -0.94
CA LEU A 86 -14.60 9.95 -1.92
C LEU A 86 -14.32 11.41 -2.27
N ASP A 87 -14.30 11.72 -3.57
CA ASP A 87 -14.24 13.11 -4.03
C ASP A 87 -15.60 13.78 -3.76
N PRO A 88 -15.65 14.91 -3.05
CA PRO A 88 -16.90 15.63 -2.82
C PRO A 88 -17.56 16.14 -4.11
N ASN A 89 -16.86 16.15 -5.25
CA ASN A 89 -17.41 16.53 -6.55
C ASN A 89 -18.05 15.36 -7.31
N ASP A 90 -17.92 14.12 -6.82
CA ASP A 90 -18.61 12.97 -7.41
C ASP A 90 -20.11 13.06 -7.05
N THR A 91 -20.97 13.21 -8.06
CA THR A 91 -22.44 13.40 -7.95
C THR A 91 -23.22 12.24 -7.31
N ILE A 92 -22.53 11.23 -6.77
CA ILE A 92 -23.15 10.04 -6.17
C ILE A 92 -23.14 10.22 -4.66
N ILE A 93 -24.33 10.24 -4.04
CA ILE A 93 -24.46 10.24 -2.56
C ILE A 93 -23.88 8.91 -2.05
N ARG A 94 -22.60 8.93 -1.67
CA ARG A 94 -21.88 7.77 -1.15
C ARG A 94 -21.48 8.03 0.29
N GLN A 95 -21.81 7.09 1.17
CA GLN A 95 -21.28 7.10 2.53
C GLN A 95 -19.81 6.64 2.47
N GLY A 96 -18.92 7.49 2.98
CA GLY A 96 -17.49 7.21 3.02
C GLY A 96 -16.72 8.44 3.48
N ARG A 97 -15.40 8.33 3.58
CA ARG A 97 -14.55 9.43 4.05
C ARG A 97 -14.11 10.30 2.88
N ALA A 98 -14.07 11.62 3.11
CA ALA A 98 -13.55 12.57 2.13
C ALA A 98 -12.03 12.48 1.94
N ALA A 99 -11.31 11.97 2.95
CA ALA A 99 -9.85 11.92 2.95
C ALA A 99 -9.32 10.50 2.75
N ASP A 100 -8.19 10.42 2.03
CA ASP A 100 -7.41 9.19 1.88
C ASP A 100 -6.95 8.67 3.24
N THR A 101 -7.04 7.35 3.43
CA THR A 101 -6.66 6.69 4.68
C THR A 101 -5.63 5.59 4.40
N LYS A 102 -4.58 5.50 5.22
CA LYS A 102 -3.56 4.45 5.11
C LYS A 102 -3.97 3.24 5.96
N HIS A 103 -4.07 2.07 5.35
CA HIS A 103 -4.44 0.82 6.03
C HIS A 103 -3.28 -0.17 6.04
N ILE A 104 -2.96 -0.73 7.21
CA ILE A 104 -2.02 -1.85 7.39
C ILE A 104 -2.84 -3.12 7.64
N LEU A 105 -3.05 -3.91 6.59
CA LEU A 105 -3.89 -5.12 6.64
C LEU A 105 -3.22 -6.28 7.37
N HIS A 106 -1.90 -6.41 7.27
CA HIS A 106 -1.13 -7.51 7.85
C HIS A 106 0.02 -6.98 8.71
N PRO A 107 -0.27 -6.39 9.88
CA PRO A 107 0.75 -5.82 10.74
C PRO A 107 1.56 -6.89 11.47
N ARG A 108 2.87 -6.63 11.64
CA ARG A 108 3.72 -7.33 12.60
C ARG A 108 3.94 -6.41 13.79
N ILE A 109 3.48 -6.84 14.97
CA ILE A 109 3.53 -6.07 16.21
C ILE A 109 4.53 -6.71 17.16
N ARG A 110 5.41 -5.90 17.74
CA ARG A 110 6.37 -6.33 18.77
C ARG A 110 6.25 -5.43 19.99
N ILE A 111 6.01 -6.02 21.16
CA ILE A 111 5.98 -5.29 22.43
C ILE A 111 7.40 -4.86 22.79
N MET A 112 7.57 -3.58 23.13
CA MET A 112 8.81 -3.06 23.67
C MET A 112 8.82 -3.31 25.18
N ARG A 113 9.86 -3.96 25.69
CA ARG A 113 10.07 -4.03 27.14
C ARG A 113 10.68 -2.71 27.58
N SER A 114 10.12 -2.08 28.61
CA SER A 114 10.83 -1.01 29.30
C SER A 114 12.12 -1.59 29.86
N LYS A 115 13.21 -0.86 29.69
CA LYS A 115 14.50 -1.17 30.31
C LYS A 115 14.48 -0.71 31.76
#